data_AF-A0A9P6MHX3-F1
#
_entry.id   AF-A0A9P6MHX3-F1
#
_cell.length_a   1.000
_cell.length_b   1.000
_cell.length_c   1.000
_cell.angle_alpha   90.00
_cell.angle_beta   90.00
_cell.angle_gamma   90.00
#
_symmetry.space_group_name_H-M   'P 1'
#
loop_
_entity.id
_entity.type
_entity.pdbx_description
1 polymer ?
#
loop_
_entity_poly.entity_id
_entity_poly.type
_entity_poly.pdbx_seq_one_letter_code
_entity_poly.pdbx_strand_id
1 'polypeptide(L)'
;MYTHCMELGISLLTVSHRPSLWQYHNFILQYDGQGGYVFTKLDAERRLALQEERQVLEHKLAEIPKIEQRLEDLRNLINERDVGKTGGEEIVKA
;
A
#
# COMPACT_ATOMS: atom_id res chain seq x y z
N MET A 1 1.38 -31.44 5.44
CA MET A 1 0.76 -31.94 4.19
C MET A 1 1.53 -31.45 2.97
N TYR A 2 1.53 -30.15 2.66
CA TYR A 2 2.24 -29.62 1.48
C TYR A 2 3.75 -29.92 1.47
N THR A 3 4.42 -29.69 2.60
CA THR A 3 5.84 -30.05 2.82
C THR A 3 6.11 -31.53 2.57
N HIS A 4 5.28 -32.41 3.14
CA HIS A 4 5.44 -33.85 3.00
C HIS A 4 5.25 -34.34 1.56
N CYS A 5 4.28 -33.78 0.82
CA CYS A 5 4.11 -34.09 -0.59
C CYS A 5 5.31 -33.62 -1.43
N MET A 6 5.90 -32.46 -1.09
CA MET A 6 7.11 -31.96 -1.73
C MET A 6 8.32 -32.87 -1.45
N GLU A 7 8.48 -33.33 -0.20
CA GLU A 7 9.53 -34.29 0.20
C GLU A 7 9.40 -35.63 -0.52
N LEU A 8 8.17 -36.08 -0.76
CA LEU A 8 7.88 -37.31 -1.51
C LEU A 8 8.02 -37.15 -3.04
N GLY A 9 8.35 -35.96 -3.54
CA GLY A 9 8.48 -35.69 -4.98
C GLY A 9 7.14 -35.66 -5.72
N ILE A 10 6.02 -35.46 -5.02
CA ILE A 10 4.69 -35.38 -5.61
C ILE A 10 4.48 -33.96 -6.17
N SER A 11 4.08 -33.88 -7.44
CA SER A 11 3.73 -32.62 -8.09
C SER A 11 2.47 -32.00 -7.48
N LEU A 12 2.61 -30.79 -6.96
CA LEU A 12 1.56 -30.07 -6.23
C LEU A 12 1.04 -28.90 -7.07
N LEU A 13 -0.20 -29.03 -7.55
CA LEU A 13 -0.91 -27.96 -8.27
C LEU A 13 -2.00 -27.38 -7.35
N THR A 14 -1.97 -26.08 -7.12
CA THR A 14 -2.97 -25.41 -6.27
C THR A 14 -3.53 -24.18 -6.97
N VAL A 15 -4.84 -23.99 -6.88
CA VAL A 15 -5.52 -22.75 -7.25
C VAL A 15 -5.86 -22.01 -5.96
N SER A 16 -5.14 -20.93 -5.67
CA SER A 16 -5.38 -20.15 -4.45
C SER A 16 -5.00 -18.69 -4.63
N HIS A 17 -5.74 -17.82 -3.95
CA HIS A 17 -5.39 -16.41 -3.78
C HIS A 17 -4.49 -16.17 -2.56
N ARG A 18 -4.25 -17.18 -1.70
CA ARG A 18 -3.50 -17.02 -0.46
C ARG A 18 -1.99 -17.01 -0.75
N PRO A 19 -1.28 -15.90 -0.48
CA PRO A 19 0.18 -15.82 -0.73
C PRO A 19 0.98 -16.79 0.14
N SER A 20 0.47 -17.17 1.31
CA SER A 20 1.14 -18.09 2.23
C SER A 20 1.42 -19.49 1.66
N LEU A 21 0.80 -19.84 0.53
CA LEU A 21 1.05 -21.12 -0.16
C LEU A 21 2.25 -21.05 -1.10
N TRP A 22 2.70 -19.85 -1.50
CA TRP A 22 3.81 -19.66 -2.45
C TRP A 22 5.11 -20.32 -2.00
N GLN A 23 5.33 -20.43 -0.69
CA GLN A 23 6.50 -21.12 -0.11
C GLN A 23 6.60 -22.61 -0.48
N TYR A 24 5.52 -23.22 -0.97
CA TYR A 24 5.47 -24.65 -1.34
C TYR A 24 5.52 -24.88 -2.86
N HIS A 25 5.67 -23.83 -3.68
CA HIS A 25 5.62 -23.94 -5.14
C HIS A 25 6.83 -23.30 -5.81
N ASN A 26 7.34 -23.95 -6.86
CA ASN A 26 8.48 -23.45 -7.63
C ASN A 26 8.08 -22.54 -8.80
N PHE A 27 6.83 -22.63 -9.25
CA PHE A 27 6.31 -21.91 -10.42
C PHE A 27 4.96 -21.30 -10.09
N ILE A 28 4.65 -20.20 -10.78
CA ILE A 28 3.36 -19.53 -10.69
C ILE A 28 2.79 -19.30 -12.09
N LEU A 29 1.50 -19.56 -12.21
CA LEU A 29 0.69 -19.21 -13.38
C LEU A 29 -0.30 -18.13 -12.95
N GLN A 30 -0.16 -16.93 -13.50
CA GLN A 30 -1.02 -15.80 -13.18
C GLN A 30 -1.78 -15.37 -14.44
N TYR A 31 -3.11 -15.33 -14.34
CA TYR A 31 -3.98 -14.83 -15.40
C TYR A 31 -4.21 -13.33 -15.21
N ASP A 32 -4.26 -12.57 -16.30
CA ASP A 32 -4.55 -11.13 -16.29
C ASP A 32 -6.04 -10.79 -16.39
N GLY A 33 -6.89 -11.79 -16.65
CA GLY A 33 -8.35 -11.62 -16.81
C GLY A 33 -8.78 -11.03 -18.16
N GLN A 34 -7.83 -10.66 -19.04
CA GLN A 34 -8.06 -10.15 -20.39
C GLN A 34 -7.65 -11.16 -21.48
N GLY A 35 -7.31 -12.38 -21.08
CA GLY A 35 -6.94 -13.48 -21.98
C GLY A 35 -5.44 -13.77 -22.04
N GLY A 36 -4.62 -12.99 -21.34
CA GLY A 36 -3.20 -13.27 -21.16
C GLY A 36 -2.91 -14.07 -19.90
N TYR A 37 -1.73 -14.69 -19.90
CA TYR A 37 -1.20 -15.41 -18.75
C TYR A 37 0.31 -15.21 -18.65
N VAL A 38 0.82 -15.27 -17.42
CA VAL A 38 2.25 -15.24 -17.12
C VAL A 38 2.60 -16.52 -16.38
N PHE A 39 3.44 -17.34 -17.00
CA PHE A 39 4.01 -18.52 -16.36
C PHE A 39 5.50 -18.30 -16.12
N THR A 40 5.90 -18.22 -14.85
CA THR A 40 7.28 -17.91 -14.47
C THR A 40 7.69 -18.69 -13.22
N LYS A 41 9.01 -18.76 -12.98
CA LYS A 41 9.53 -19.25 -11.71
C LYS A 41 9.10 -18.32 -10.59
N LEU A 42 8.62 -18.90 -9.50
CA LEU A 42 8.16 -18.17 -8.33
C LEU A 42 9.34 -17.94 -7.39
N ASP A 43 9.63 -16.67 -7.13
CA ASP A 43 10.48 -16.23 -6.03
C ASP A 43 9.55 -15.76 -4.89
N ALA A 44 9.24 -16.68 -3.98
CA ALA A 44 8.23 -16.48 -2.95
C ALA A 44 8.64 -15.38 -1.95
N GLU A 45 9.90 -15.36 -1.53
CA GLU A 45 10.41 -14.35 -0.58
C GLU A 45 10.33 -12.95 -1.18
N ARG A 46 10.88 -12.78 -2.39
CA ARG A 46 10.88 -11.48 -3.06
C ARG A 46 9.47 -10.97 -3.32
N ARG A 47 8.55 -11.84 -3.75
CA ARG A 47 7.16 -11.42 -3.98
C ARG A 47 6.41 -11.09 -2.71
N LEU A 48 6.62 -11.85 -1.63
CA LEU A 48 5.98 -11.55 -0.34
C LEU A 48 6.43 -10.18 0.17
N ALA A 49 7.73 -9.89 0.12
CA ALA A 49 8.29 -8.60 0.50
C ALA A 49 7.70 -7.45 -0.33
N LEU A 50 7.63 -7.61 -1.66
CA LEU A 50 7.03 -6.60 -2.55
C LEU A 50 5.54 -6.39 -2.26
N GLN A 51 4.81 -7.46 -1.90
CA GLN A 51 3.39 -7.35 -1.58
C GLN A 51 3.17 -6.61 -0.25
N GLU A 52 3.98 -6.88 0.77
CA GLU A 52 3.96 -6.16 2.05
C GLU A 52 4.32 -4.68 1.85
N GLU A 53 5.38 -4.39 1.10
CA GLU A 53 5.77 -3.02 0.77
C GLU A 53 4.63 -2.28 0.05
N ARG A 54 3.99 -2.93 -0.92
CA ARG A 54 2.83 -2.37 -1.62
C ARG A 54 1.69 -2.06 -0.67
N GLN A 55 1.37 -2.95 0.27
CA GLN A 55 0.31 -2.72 1.26
C GLN A 55 0.63 -1.54 2.18
N VAL A 56 1.88 -1.41 2.62
CA VAL A 56 2.32 -0.27 3.44
C VAL A 56 2.20 1.04 2.67
N LEU A 57 2.59 1.06 1.39
CA LEU A 57 2.46 2.23 0.53
C LEU A 57 1.00 2.59 0.27
N GLU A 58 0.14 1.61 -0.03
CA GLU A 58 -1.30 1.80 -0.21
C GLU A 58 -1.93 2.40 1.06
N HIS A 59 -1.54 1.92 2.24
CA HIS A 59 -2.01 2.46 3.51
C HIS A 59 -1.59 3.92 3.70
N LYS A 60 -0.31 4.24 3.47
CA LYS A 60 0.19 5.62 3.56
C LYS A 60 -0.51 6.56 2.58
N LEU A 61 -0.72 6.11 1.34
CA LEU A 61 -1.42 6.89 0.31
C LEU A 61 -2.87 7.17 0.72
N ALA A 62 -3.54 6.21 1.36
CA ALA A 62 -4.91 6.39 1.86
C ALA A 62 -5.03 7.44 2.98
N GLU A 63 -3.94 7.72 3.71
CA GLU A 63 -3.92 8.73 4.77
C GLU A 63 -3.72 10.16 4.26
N ILE A 64 -3.20 10.33 3.04
CA ILE A 64 -2.87 11.64 2.46
C ILE A 64 -4.05 12.63 2.49
N PRO A 65 -5.28 12.27 2.06
CA PRO A 65 -6.39 13.22 2.02
C PRO A 65 -6.71 13.84 3.39
N LYS A 66 -6.56 13.06 4.46
CA LYS A 66 -6.80 13.52 5.83
C LYS A 66 -5.73 14.50 6.29
N ILE A 67 -4.48 14.27 5.88
CA ILE A 67 -3.35 15.15 6.18
C ILE A 67 -3.50 16.46 5.42
N GLU A 68 -3.91 16.40 4.15
CA GLU A 68 -4.18 17.57 3.32
C GLU A 68 -5.30 18.44 3.89
N GLN A 69 -6.43 17.85 4.28
CA GLN A 69 -7.52 18.57 4.96
C GLN A 69 -7.01 19.30 6.21
N ARG A 70 -6.25 18.60 7.05
CA ARG A 70 -5.73 19.20 8.29
C ARG A 70 -4.72 20.31 8.02
N LEU A 71 -3.94 20.22 6.95
CA LEU A 71 -3.04 21.28 6.51
C LEU A 71 -3.83 22.52 6.08
N GLU A 72 -4.91 22.33 5.35
CA GLU A 72 -5.81 23.40 4.90
C GLU A 72 -6.48 24.11 6.07
N ASP A 73 -7.01 23.36 7.03
CA ASP A 73 -7.59 23.91 8.27
C ASP A 73 -6.58 24.80 9.03
N LEU A 74 -5.33 24.32 9.18
CA LEU A 74 -4.28 25.07 9.86
C LEU A 74 -3.88 26.33 9.09
N ARG A 75 -3.82 26.27 7.76
CA ARG A 75 -3.56 27.44 6.91
C ARG A 75 -4.65 28.50 7.07
N ASN A 76 -5.91 28.07 7.09
CA ASN A 76 -7.04 28.97 7.31
C ASN A 76 -6.96 29.67 8.67
N LEU A 77 -6.67 28.92 9.74
CA LEU A 77 -6.49 29.48 11.09
C LEU A 77 -5.32 30.46 11.21
N ILE A 78 -4.22 30.23 10.50
CA ILE A 78 -3.08 31.17 10.47
C ILE A 78 -3.49 32.45 9.75
N ASN A 79 -4.15 32.34 8.60
CA ASN A 79 -4.61 33.49 7.84
C ASN A 79 -5.60 34.35 8.65
N GLU A 80 -6.53 33.73 9.38
CA GLU A 80 -7.44 34.42 10.31
C GLU A 80 -6.69 35.19 11.41
N ARG A 81 -5.60 34.62 11.94
CA ARG A 81 -4.78 35.30 12.97
C ARG A 81 -3.99 36.48 12.43
N ASP A 82 -3.50 36.41 11.20
CA ASP A 82 -2.72 37.49 10.58
C ASP A 82 -3.62 38.69 10.22
N VAL A 83 -4.87 38.44 9.77
CA VAL A 83 -5.87 39.50 9.55
C VAL A 83 -6.27 40.22 10.85
N GLY A 84 -6.28 39.51 11.99
CA GLY A 84 -6.56 40.10 13.29
C GLY A 84 -5.46 41.02 13.85
N LYS A 85 -4.21 40.87 13.39
CA LYS A 85 -3.08 41.70 13.83
C LYS A 85 -2.97 43.02 13.06
N THR A 86 -3.26 43.02 11.76
CA THR A 86 -3.24 44.24 10.94
C THR A 86 -4.32 45.24 11.34
N GLY A 87 -5.50 44.78 11.77
CA GLY A 87 -6.56 45.66 12.30
C GLY A 87 -6.27 46.24 13.69
N GLY A 88 -5.36 45.64 14.47
CA GLY A 88 -4.96 46.14 15.78
C GLY A 88 -3.94 47.28 15.73
N GLU A 89 -3.06 47.28 14.73
CA GLU A 89 -2.01 48.31 14.60
C GLU A 89 -2.53 49.67 14.07
N GLU A 90 -3.65 49.69 13.33
CA GLU A 90 -4.26 50.95 12.87
C GLU A 90 -4.96 51.73 13.99
N ILE A 91 -5.49 51.06 15.02
CA ILE A 91 -6.27 51.71 16.09
C ILE A 91 -5.35 52.41 17.12
N VAL A 92 -4.10 51.99 17.28
CA VAL A 92 -3.16 52.57 18.28
C VAL A 92 -2.45 53.84 17.76
N LYS A 93 -2.64 54.22 16.48
CA LYS A 93 -2.00 55.39 15.85
C LYS A 93 -2.92 56.63 15.70
N ALA A 94 -4.16 56.59 16.17
CA ALA A 94 -5.10 57.71 16.14
C ALA A 94 -5.08 58.55 17.42
#